data_AF-S5Z1L5-F1
#
_entry.id   AF-S5Z1L5-F1
#
_cell.length_a   1.000
_cell.length_b   1.000
_cell.length_c   1.000
_cell.angle_alpha   90.00
_cell.angle_beta   90.00
_cell.angle_gamma   90.00
#
_symmetry.space_group_name_H-M   'P 1'
#
loop_
_entity.id
_entity.type
_entity.pdbx_description
1 polymer ?
#
loop_
_entity_poly.entity_id
_entity_poly.type
_entity_poly.pdbx_seq_one_letter_code
_entity_poly.pdbx_strand_id
1 'polypeptide(L)' 'MRQSAAEAVRKPANLSLDQSLLAEARALGINLSRAAEAGLRQAVREAQAAAWKQENAAALASSNAWVDENDLPLARYRPF' A
#
# COMPACT_ATOMS: atom_id res chain seq x y z
N MET A 1 -12.66 4.89 -19.17
CA MET A 1 -12.15 3.55 -19.54
C MET A 1 -11.53 2.93 -18.30
N ARG A 2 -12.24 2.07 -17.57
CA ARG A 2 -11.65 1.33 -16.43
C ARG A 2 -10.78 0.24 -17.04
N GLN A 3 -9.48 0.31 -16.80
CA GLN A 3 -8.52 -0.63 -17.37
C GLN A 3 -8.87 -2.04 -16.87
N SER A 4 -9.37 -2.88 -17.77
CA SER A 4 -9.40 -4.33 -17.57
C SER A 4 -7.94 -4.75 -17.38
N ALA A 5 -7.58 -5.11 -16.15
CA ALA A 5 -6.30 -5.72 -15.86
C ALA A 5 -6.17 -6.93 -16.78
N ALA A 6 -5.31 -6.82 -17.80
CA ALA A 6 -4.84 -7.97 -18.54
C ALA A 6 -4.50 -9.05 -17.51
N GLU A 7 -4.98 -10.28 -17.70
CA GLU A 7 -4.67 -11.39 -16.80
C GLU A 7 -3.16 -11.48 -16.66
N ALA A 8 -2.64 -10.90 -15.57
CA ALA A 8 -1.22 -10.85 -15.32
C ALA A 8 -0.77 -12.30 -15.20
N VAL A 9 0.13 -12.71 -16.08
CA VAL A 9 0.66 -14.08 -16.12
C VAL A 9 1.19 -14.42 -14.74
N ARG A 10 0.43 -15.22 -13.98
CA ARG A 10 0.81 -15.61 -12.62
C ARG A 10 1.96 -16.59 -12.72
N LYS A 11 3.10 -16.24 -12.13
CA LYS A 11 4.21 -17.17 -11.99
C LYS A 11 4.11 -17.87 -10.63
N PRO A 12 4.20 -19.21 -10.58
CA PRO A 12 4.27 -19.91 -9.31
C PRO A 12 5.55 -19.49 -8.58
N ALA A 13 5.42 -19.25 -7.27
CA ALA A 13 6.53 -18.94 -6.38
C ALA A 13 6.57 -19.99 -5.26
N ASN A 14 7.74 -20.55 -4.99
CA ASN A 14 7.95 -21.43 -3.86
C ASN A 14 8.24 -20.58 -2.63
N LEU A 15 7.46 -20.77 -1.56
CA LEU A 15 7.54 -20.01 -0.32
C LEU A 15 7.61 -20.98 0.86
N SER A 16 8.46 -20.65 1.84
CA SER A 16 8.48 -21.35 3.13
C SER A 16 7.52 -20.64 4.07
N LEU A 17 6.49 -21.34 4.53
CA LEU A 17 5.49 -20.84 5.47
C LEU A 17 5.38 -21.80 6.65
N ASP A 18 4.86 -21.29 7.77
CA ASP A 18 4.61 -22.10 8.95
C ASP A 18 3.62 -23.24 8.64
N GLN A 19 3.98 -24.45 9.04
CA GLN A 19 3.21 -25.65 8.73
C GLN A 19 1.86 -25.68 9.47
N SER A 20 1.81 -25.16 10.70
CA SER A 20 0.57 -25.13 11.48
C SER A 20 -0.44 -24.16 10.88
N LEU A 21 0.03 -22.98 10.43
CA LEU A 21 -0.78 -21.99 9.73
C LEU A 21 -1.30 -22.52 8.39
N LEU A 22 -0.48 -23.27 7.64
CA LEU A 22 -0.92 -23.90 6.40
C LEU A 22 -2.00 -24.96 6.64
N ALA A 23 -1.87 -25.76 7.69
CA ALA A 23 -2.86 -26.76 8.06
C ALA A 23 -4.19 -26.10 8.46
N GLU A 24 -4.14 -25.06 9.29
CA GLU A 24 -5.31 -24.28 9.70
C GLU A 24 -6.00 -23.63 8.49
N ALA A 25 -5.25 -22.96 7.62
CA ALA A 25 -5.80 -22.32 6.43
C ALA A 25 -6.49 -23.33 5.50
N ARG A 26 -5.93 -24.55 5.36
CA ARG A 26 -6.57 -25.63 4.59
C ARG A 26 -7.83 -26.13 5.27
N ALA A 27 -7.82 -26.31 6.59
CA ALA A 27 -9.00 -26.73 7.36
C ALA A 27 -10.15 -25.71 7.25
N LEU A 28 -9.82 -24.43 7.15
CA LEU A 28 -10.77 -23.33 6.96
C LEU A 28 -11.16 -23.07 5.49
N GLY A 29 -10.63 -23.85 4.54
CA GLY A 29 -10.93 -23.69 3.10
C GLY A 29 -10.39 -22.39 2.50
N ILE A 30 -9.36 -21.79 3.10
CA ILE A 30 -8.77 -20.53 2.63
C ILE A 30 -8.00 -20.77 1.33
N ASN A 31 -8.25 -19.92 0.33
CA ASN A 31 -7.46 -19.91 -0.89
C ASN A 31 -6.09 -19.27 -0.64
N LEU A 32 -5.08 -20.11 -0.39
CA LEU A 32 -3.72 -19.71 -0.06
C LEU A 32 -3.10 -18.75 -1.08
N SER A 33 -3.25 -19.01 -2.38
CA SER A 33 -2.70 -18.15 -3.42
C SER A 33 -3.30 -16.75 -3.39
N ARG A 34 -4.63 -16.66 -3.22
CA ARG A 34 -5.32 -15.37 -3.12
C ARG A 34 -4.94 -14.61 -1.85
N ALA A 35 -4.82 -15.31 -0.72
CA ALA A 35 -4.42 -14.71 0.56
C ALA A 35 -2.97 -14.19 0.49
N ALA A 36 -2.05 -15.00 -0.05
CA ALA A 36 -0.65 -14.61 -0.25
C ALA A 36 -0.51 -13.41 -1.19
N GLU A 37 -1.25 -13.39 -2.31
CA GLU A 37 -1.23 -12.27 -3.25
C GLU A 37 -1.76 -10.98 -2.61
N ALA A 38 -2.82 -11.07 -1.81
CA ALA A 38 -3.37 -9.92 -1.09
C ALA A 38 -2.37 -9.37 -0.06
N GLY A 39 -1.75 -10.24 0.73
CA GLY A 39 -0.72 -9.86 1.69
C GLY A 39 0.50 -9.23 1.01
N LEU A 40 0.99 -9.83 -0.08
CA LEU A 40 2.11 -9.30 -0.85
C LEU A 40 1.80 -7.94 -1.44
N ARG A 41 0.61 -7.76 -2.02
CA ARG A 41 0.18 -6.46 -2.56
C ARG A 41 0.17 -5.38 -1.48
N GLN A 42 -0.30 -5.72 -0.27
CA GLN A 42 -0.32 -4.78 0.84
C GLN A 42 1.10 -4.39 1.27
N ALA A 43 1.97 -5.37 1.50
CA ALA A 43 3.36 -5.13 1.88
C ALA A 43 4.12 -4.28 0.84
N VAL A 44 3.91 -4.57 -0.45
CA VAL A 44 4.52 -3.80 -1.55
C VAL A 44 4.02 -2.35 -1.56
N ARG A 45 2.73 -2.11 -1.34
CA ARG A 45 2.17 -0.75 -1.26
C ARG A 45 2.74 0.04 -0.09
N GLU A 46 2.87 -0.60 1.07
CA GLU A 46 3.44 0.01 2.27
C GLU A 46 4.91 0.37 2.05
N ALA A 47 5.70 -0.53 1.46
CA ALA A 47 7.10 -0.27 1.14
C ALA A 47 7.25 0.89 0.16
N GLN A 48 6.44 0.93 -0.91
CA GLN A 48 6.44 2.05 -1.86
C GLN A 48 6.05 3.37 -1.20
N ALA A 49 5.01 3.36 -0.36
CA ALA A 49 4.59 4.56 0.36
C ALA A 49 5.68 5.07 1.32
N ALA A 50 6.40 4.15 1.99
CA ALA A 50 7.52 4.50 2.85
C ALA A 50 8.68 5.11 2.06
N ALA A 51 9.09 4.49 0.95
CA ALA A 51 10.12 5.01 0.06
C ALA A 51 9.76 6.40 -0.48
N TRP A 52 8.53 6.56 -0.98
CA TRP A 52 8.05 7.85 -1.48
C TRP A 52 8.08 8.94 -0.40
N LYS A 53 7.66 8.63 0.83
CA LYS A 53 7.73 9.60 1.95
C LYS A 53 9.16 10.05 2.24
N GLN A 54 10.12 9.12 2.18
CA GLN A 54 11.54 9.45 2.40
C GLN A 54 12.07 10.35 1.27
N GLU A 55 11.79 9.99 0.02
CA GLU A 55 12.19 10.77 -1.16
C GLU A 55 11.59 12.19 -1.16
N ASN A 56 10.36 12.33 -0.67
CA ASN A 56 9.63 13.60 -0.68
C ASN A 56 9.69 14.36 0.64
N ALA A 57 10.48 13.89 1.62
CA ALA A 57 10.54 14.46 2.96
C ALA A 57 10.92 15.95 2.94
N ALA A 58 11.90 16.34 2.12
CA ALA A 58 12.33 17.73 1.99
C ALA A 58 11.25 18.64 1.37
N ALA A 59 10.55 18.16 0.35
CA ALA A 59 9.46 18.89 -0.29
C ALA A 59 8.28 19.08 0.67
N LEU A 60 7.93 18.03 1.43
CA LEU A 60 6.90 18.10 2.47
C LEU A 60 7.30 19.07 3.58
N ALA A 61 8.55 19.02 4.06
CA ALA A 61 9.05 19.94 5.09
C ALA A 61 9.00 21.40 4.63
N SER A 62 9.46 21.69 3.40
CA SER A 62 9.39 23.02 2.80
C SER A 62 7.95 23.53 2.69
N SER A 63 7.04 22.68 2.19
CA SER A 63 5.62 23.02 2.10
C SER A 63 4.98 23.27 3.47
N ASN A 64 5.33 22.48 4.49
CA ASN A 64 4.81 22.66 5.84
C ASN A 64 5.32 23.96 6.46
N ALA A 65 6.62 24.25 6.34
CA ALA A 65 7.21 25.50 6.83
C ALA A 65 6.54 26.72 6.19
N TRP A 66 6.27 26.68 4.89
CA TRP A 66 5.55 27.76 4.21
C TRP A 66 4.14 27.97 4.79
N VAL A 67 3.39 26.90 5.08
CA VAL A 67 2.05 26.99 5.68
C VAL A 67 2.12 27.53 7.11
N ASP A 68 3.12 27.13 7.90
CA ASP A 68 3.32 27.63 9.26
C ASP A 68 3.60 29.14 9.26
N GLU A 69 4.29 29.65 8.23
CA GLU A 69 4.59 31.08 8.08
C GLU A 69 3.45 31.90 7.46
N ASN A 70 2.66 31.33 6.56
CA ASN A 70 1.72 32.06 5.69
C ASN A 70 0.25 31.72 5.95
N ASP A 71 -0.03 30.90 6.95
CA ASP A 71 -1.32 30.25 7.17
C ASP A 71 -1.78 29.40 5.96
N LEU A 72 -2.92 28.73 6.09
CA LEU A 72 -3.48 27.95 5.00
C LEU A 72 -3.95 28.86 3.85
N PRO A 73 -3.37 28.75 2.64
CA PRO A 73 -3.57 29.73 1.56
C PRO A 73 -5.02 29.85 1.09
N LEU A 74 -5.85 28.84 1.35
CA LEU A 74 -7.26 28.78 0.96
C LEU A 74 -8.22 28.69 2.15
N ALA A 75 -7.75 28.85 3.39
CA ALA A 75 -8.62 28.77 4.57
C ALA A 75 -9.82 29.72 4.50
N ARG A 76 -9.63 30.90 3.90
CA ARG A 76 -10.68 31.91 3.70
C ARG A 76 -11.88 31.46 2.85
N TYR A 77 -11.78 30.33 2.15
CA TYR A 77 -12.85 29.78 1.32
C TYR A 77 -13.46 28.49 1.89
N ARG A 78 -13.05 28.03 3.08
CA ARG A 78 -13.58 26.80 3.68
C ARG A 78 -15.02 27.02 4.17
N PRO A 79 -16.04 26.31 3.64
CA PRO A 79 -17.39 26.35 4.22
C PRO A 79 -17.40 25.71 5.62
N PHE A 80 -18.32 26.20 6.47
CA PHE A 80 -18.45 25.83 7.89
C PHE A 80 -18.97 24.41 8.10
#